data_AF-A0A2N2BGR9-F1
#
_entry.id   AF-A0A2N2BGR9-F1
#
_cell.length_a   1.000
_cell.length_b   1.000
_cell.length_c   1.000
_cell.angle_alpha   90.00
_cell.angle_beta   90.00
_cell.angle_gamma   90.00
#
_symmetry.space_group_name_H-M   'P 1'
#
loop_
_entity.id
_entity.type
_entity.pdbx_description
1 polymer ?
#
loop_
_entity_poly.entity_id
_entity_poly.type
_entity_poly.pdbx_seq_one_letter_code
_entity_poly.pdbx_strand_id
1 'polypeptide(L)' 'MIKVGMADLNSCKSPDVLTTLGLGSCVGIILYDPITKVSGLAHVMLPDSTQIRNNSNVAKF' A
#
# COMPACT_ATOMS: atom_id res chain seq x y z
N MET A 1 10.25 8.95 7.39
CA MET A 1 9.72 8.66 6.04
C MET A 1 9.78 7.16 5.82
N ILE A 2 8.63 6.53 5.70
CA ILE A 2 8.48 5.08 5.55
C ILE A 2 8.27 4.78 4.07
N LYS A 3 9.09 3.89 3.52
CA LYS A 3 8.97 3.45 2.13
C LYS A 3 8.06 2.23 2.06
N VAL A 4 7.08 2.27 1.18
CA VAL A 4 6.20 1.14 0.87
C VAL A 4 6.67 0.54 -0.44
N GLY A 5 7.09 -0.72 -0.38
CA GLY A 5 7.57 -1.46 -1.54
C GLY A 5 6.44 -1.89 -2.48
N MET A 6 6.79 -2.58 -3.57
CA MET A 6 5.80 -3.30 -4.37
C MET A 6 5.22 -4.46 -3.54
N ALA A 7 3.91 -4.71 -3.65
CA ALA A 7 3.24 -5.77 -2.88
C ALA A 7 3.35 -5.59 -1.36
N ASP A 8 3.28 -4.35 -0.91
CA ASP A 8 3.47 -3.98 0.49
C ASP A 8 2.42 -2.96 0.92
N LEU A 9 2.18 -2.89 2.22
CA LEU A 9 1.31 -1.89 2.82
C LEU A 9 1.89 -1.42 4.14
N ASN A 10 1.75 -0.13 4.41
CA ASN A 10 2.14 0.45 5.69
C ASN A 10 1.16 1.53 6.12
N SER A 11 1.13 1.79 7.41
CA SER A 11 0.40 2.90 8.00
C SER A 11 1.33 3.74 8.86
N CYS A 12 1.09 5.05 8.90
CA CYS A 12 1.80 5.94 9.81
C CYS A 12 0.87 7.00 10.38
N LYS A 13 1.35 7.72 11.40
CA LYS A 13 0.64 8.84 12.00
C LYS A 13 1.48 10.09 11.86
N SER A 14 0.85 11.26 11.74
CA SER A 14 1.56 12.54 11.72
C SER A 14 2.54 12.62 12.92
N PRO A 15 3.81 13.03 12.69
CA PRO A 15 4.35 13.69 11.50
C PRO A 15 4.98 12.76 10.45
N ASP A 16 4.86 11.43 10.60
CA ASP A 16 5.45 10.50 9.64
C ASP A 16 4.81 10.58 8.25
N VAL A 17 5.60 10.20 7.24
CA VAL A 17 5.24 10.28 5.83
C VAL A 17 5.45 8.91 5.19
N LEU A 18 4.44 8.43 4.46
CA LEU A 18 4.51 7.25 3.59
C LEU A 18 4.94 7.68 2.18
N THR A 19 5.74 6.84 1.52
CA THR A 19 6.13 7.05 0.11
C THR A 19 6.31 5.71 -0.57
N THR A 20 5.88 5.63 -1.83
CA THR A 20 6.17 4.51 -2.70
C THR A 20 6.93 5.01 -3.93
N LEU A 21 7.83 4.18 -4.47
CA LEU A 21 8.60 4.50 -5.67
C LEU A 21 8.36 3.43 -6.73
N GLY A 22 8.39 3.84 -8.00
CA GLY A 22 8.32 2.89 -9.12
C GLY A 22 6.95 2.23 -9.30
N LEU A 23 5.86 2.99 -9.19
CA LEU A 23 4.50 2.47 -9.40
C LEU A 23 4.31 1.84 -10.80
N GLY A 24 4.77 2.47 -11.88
CA GLY A 24 4.61 1.90 -13.23
C GLY A 24 3.15 1.59 -13.56
N SER A 25 2.83 0.32 -13.86
CA SER A 25 1.46 -0.17 -14.07
C SER A 25 0.73 -0.59 -12.80
N CYS A 26 1.39 -0.55 -11.64
CA CYS A 26 0.82 -0.88 -10.34
C CYS A 26 -0.07 0.27 -9.83
N VAL A 27 -0.85 0.00 -8.78
CA VAL A 27 -1.79 0.96 -8.20
C VAL A 27 -1.41 1.26 -6.74
N GLY A 28 -1.30 2.55 -6.41
CA GLY A 28 -1.12 3.01 -5.04
C GLY A 28 -2.46 3.42 -4.44
N ILE A 29 -2.88 2.77 -3.36
CA ILE A 29 -4.10 3.11 -2.62
C ILE A 29 -3.70 3.83 -1.33
N ILE A 30 -4.21 5.04 -1.14
CA ILE A 30 -3.94 5.85 0.05
C ILE A 30 -5.24 6.13 0.79
N LEU A 31 -5.24 5.89 2.09
CA LEU A 31 -6.31 6.30 3.00
C LEU A 31 -5.74 7.28 4.01
N TYR A 32 -6.41 8.41 4.22
CA TYR A 32 -6.00 9.41 5.20
C TYR A 32 -7.19 9.81 6.05
N ASP A 33 -7.02 9.69 7.37
CA ASP A 33 -7.99 10.16 8.34
C ASP A 33 -7.56 11.55 8.88
N PRO A 34 -8.33 12.62 8.60
CA PRO A 34 -7.94 13.97 8.97
C PRO A 34 -8.13 14.29 10.46
N ILE A 35 -8.88 13.48 11.21
CA ILE A 35 -9.19 13.69 12.64
C ILE A 35 -8.08 13.09 13.50
N THR A 36 -7.82 11.80 13.30
CA THR A 36 -6.80 11.01 13.98
C THR A 36 -5.40 11.20 13.40
N LYS A 37 -5.29 11.82 12.22
CA LYS A 37 -4.04 12.08 11.49
C LYS A 37 -3.26 10.81 11.15
N VAL A 38 -3.98 9.72 10.92
CA VAL A 38 -3.42 8.43 10.48
C VAL A 38 -3.52 8.34 8.96
N SER A 39 -2.47 7.84 8.33
CA SER A 39 -2.45 7.50 6.90
C SER A 39 -2.09 6.03 6.71
N GLY A 40 -2.66 5.43 5.68
CA GLY A 40 -2.28 4.12 5.16
C GLY A 40 -1.95 4.23 3.68
N LEU A 41 -0.98 3.44 3.23
CA LEU A 41 -0.61 3.32 1.82
C LEU A 41 -0.39 1.84 1.51
N ALA A 42 -1.09 1.34 0.49
CA ALA A 42 -0.89 0.02 -0.09
C ALA A 42 -0.43 0.16 -1.53
N HIS A 43 0.54 -0.65 -1.93
CA HIS A 43 1.05 -0.71 -3.30
C HIS A 43 0.67 -2.06 -3.92
N VAL A 44 -0.45 -2.05 -4.62
CA VAL A 44 -1.08 -3.19 -5.27
C VAL A 44 -0.46 -3.45 -6.63
N MET A 45 -0.04 -4.69 -6.91
CA MET A 45 0.59 -5.07 -8.17
C MET A 45 -0.36 -5.73 -9.17
N LEU A 46 -1.40 -6.40 -8.69
CA LEU A 46 -2.28 -7.24 -9.50
C LEU A 46 -3.75 -6.94 -9.20
N PRO A 47 -4.64 -6.95 -10.20
CA PRO A 47 -6.04 -6.57 -10.03
C PRO A 47 -6.93 -7.68 -9.44
N ASP A 48 -6.47 -8.94 -9.40
CA ASP A 48 -7.29 -10.08 -8.98
C ASP A 48 -6.48 -11.13 -8.20
N SER A 49 -6.92 -11.42 -6.97
CA SER A 49 -6.27 -12.38 -6.06
C SER A 49 -6.76 -13.82 -6.24
N THR A 50 -7.89 -14.03 -6.91
CA THR A 50 -8.56 -15.33 -7.06
C THR A 50 -7.86 -16.22 -8.08
N GLN A 51 -7.12 -15.61 -9.01
CA GLN A 51 -6.33 -16.29 -10.04
C GLN A 51 -5.03 -16.93 -9.48
N ILE A 52 -4.63 -16.62 -8.23
CA ILE A 52 -3.40 -17.16 -7.61
C ILE A 52 -3.73 -18.22 -6.57
N ARG A 53 -3.38 -19.47 -6.87
CA ARG A 53 -3.65 -20.66 -6.04
C ARG A 53 -2.97 -20.67 -4.67
N ASN A 54 -1.94 -19.86 -4.45
CA ASN A 54 -1.17 -19.84 -3.21
C ASN A 54 -0.83 -18.39 -2.81
N ASN A 55 -1.88 -17.61 -2.54
CA ASN A 55 -1.74 -16.20 -2.19
C ASN A 55 -1.29 -16.03 -0.72
N SER A 56 0.02 -15.86 -0.54
CA SER A 56 0.63 -15.61 0.77
C SER A 56 0.80 -14.13 1.12
N ASN A 57 0.53 -13.20 0.19
CA ASN A 57 0.67 -11.77 0.44
C ASN A 57 -0.53 -11.01 -0.13
N VAL A 58 -1.44 -10.62 0.77
CA VAL A 58 -2.66 -9.87 0.44
C VAL A 58 -2.35 -8.50 -0.16
N ALA A 59 -1.25 -7.86 0.23
CA ALA A 59 -0.87 -6.54 -0.28
C ALA A 59 -0.48 -6.52 -1.77
N LYS A 60 -0.36 -7.69 -2.41
CA LYS A 60 -0.22 -7.80 -3.87
C LYS A 60 -1.47 -7.36 -4.63
N PHE A 61 -2.64 -7.36 -4.00
CA PHE A 61 -3.96 -7.23 -4.62
C PHE A 61 -4.79 -6.11 -3.99
#